data_AF-A0A8K0G7L3-F1
#
_entry.id   AF-A0A8K0G7L3-F1
#
_cell.length_a   1.000
_cell.length_b   1.000
_cell.length_c   1.000
_cell.angle_alpha   90.00
_cell.angle_beta   90.00
_cell.angle_gamma   90.00
#
_symmetry.space_group_name_H-M   'P 1'
#
loop_
_entity.id
_entity.type
_entity.pdbx_description
1 polymer ?
#
loop_
_entity_poly.entity_id
_entity_poly.type
_entity_poly.pdbx_seq_one_letter_code
_entity_poly.pdbx_strand_id
1 'polypeptide(L)'
;MDSNKGFPLVTVQRNYDNQTITLSEKQYFKNKGMQSDTIWYIPVSYVYELSPDRNFSDTTAGIWLTKKDMTVADEYKANGWFLINKQQAARRGEISYHVPLNLSKYISKEMAYVPIDAFVQCLDDLDLVMSSSKLYDVYQNYVIGLLSSVYDSVGKDALERLHEWRETGVLPILDELKYTMLCQSLRNADIDDWEFVYKIVINDSETTYSIYYSVLSCSENESILN
;
A
#
# COMPACT_ATOMS: atom_id res chain seq x y z
N MET A 1 36.04 -1.00 -4.47
CA MET A 1 34.57 -1.17 -4.36
C MET A 1 33.98 0.11 -4.91
N ASP A 2 33.57 0.10 -6.16
CA ASP A 2 33.19 1.32 -6.86
C ASP A 2 31.86 1.86 -6.31
N SER A 3 31.96 3.06 -5.75
CA SER A 3 30.88 3.89 -5.22
C SER A 3 30.02 4.44 -6.37
N ASN A 4 29.29 3.57 -7.07
CA ASN A 4 28.33 4.00 -8.06
C ASN A 4 27.10 4.60 -7.35
N LYS A 5 26.95 5.92 -7.41
CA LYS A 5 25.79 6.63 -6.83
C LYS A 5 24.54 6.29 -7.67
N GLY A 6 23.57 5.57 -7.10
CA GLY A 6 22.29 5.25 -7.78
C GLY A 6 21.99 3.75 -7.80
N PHE A 7 20.94 3.36 -8.52
CA PHE A 7 20.53 1.95 -8.70
C PHE A 7 20.03 1.71 -10.13
N PRO A 8 20.13 0.50 -10.69
CA PRO A 8 19.62 0.21 -12.02
C PRO A 8 18.09 0.10 -12.02
N LEU A 9 17.45 0.75 -12.99
CA LEU A 9 16.07 0.52 -13.37
C LEU A 9 16.04 -0.52 -14.49
N VAL A 10 15.48 -1.69 -14.19
CA VAL A 10 15.24 -2.74 -15.19
C VAL A 10 13.86 -2.55 -15.80
N THR A 11 13.81 -2.41 -17.11
CA THR A 11 12.57 -2.40 -17.90
C THR A 11 12.44 -3.73 -18.62
N VAL A 12 11.28 -4.35 -18.51
CA VAL A 12 10.97 -5.60 -19.19
C VAL A 12 9.84 -5.37 -20.17
N GLN A 13 10.07 -5.75 -21.42
CA GLN A 13 9.07 -5.73 -22.48
C GLN A 13 8.90 -7.15 -22.99
N ARG A 14 7.73 -7.74 -22.70
CA ARG A 14 7.32 -9.03 -23.25
C ARG A 14 6.58 -8.79 -24.56
N ASN A 15 6.99 -9.45 -25.63
CA ASN A 15 6.33 -9.41 -26.93
C ASN A 15 5.69 -10.79 -27.19
N TYR A 16 4.36 -10.81 -27.16
CA TYR A 16 3.56 -12.03 -27.32
C TYR A 16 3.53 -12.55 -28.76
N ASP A 17 3.72 -11.68 -29.76
CA ASP A 17 3.66 -12.05 -31.18
C ASP A 17 4.92 -12.83 -31.58
N ASN A 18 6.09 -12.29 -31.23
CA ASN A 18 7.38 -12.90 -31.56
C ASN A 18 7.90 -13.82 -30.45
N GLN A 19 7.19 -13.94 -29.33
CA GLN A 19 7.53 -14.77 -28.17
C GLN A 19 8.95 -14.45 -27.65
N THR A 20 9.21 -13.17 -27.40
CA THR A 20 10.48 -12.71 -26.83
C THR A 20 10.26 -11.82 -25.63
N ILE A 21 11.27 -11.78 -24.76
CA ILE A 21 11.34 -10.88 -23.61
C ILE A 21 12.59 -10.03 -23.78
N THR A 22 12.41 -8.72 -23.90
CA THR A 22 13.48 -7.74 -23.92
C THR A 22 13.64 -7.14 -22.53
N LEU A 23 14.85 -7.23 -21.97
CA LEU A 23 15.23 -6.61 -20.72
C LEU A 23 16.23 -5.49 -21.02
N SER A 24 16.02 -4.31 -20.44
CA SER A 24 16.95 -3.19 -20.53
C SER A 24 17.22 -2.58 -19.17
N GLU A 25 18.44 -2.11 -18.95
CA GLU A 25 18.82 -1.38 -17.74
C GLU A 25 19.27 0.06 -18.03
N LYS A 26 18.86 0.96 -17.14
CA LYS A 26 19.35 2.34 -17.11
C LYS A 26 19.66 2.72 -15.68
N GLN A 27 20.71 3.52 -15.46
CA GLN A 27 20.95 4.05 -14.11
C GLN A 27 19.82 5.01 -13.74
N TYR A 28 19.18 4.75 -12.61
CA TYR A 28 18.19 5.64 -12.04
C TYR A 28 18.86 6.64 -11.09
N PHE A 29 18.61 7.92 -11.36
CA PHE A 29 18.96 9.04 -10.49
C PHE A 29 17.69 9.79 -10.10
N LYS A 30 17.58 10.20 -8.83
CA LYS A 30 16.48 11.08 -8.38
C LYS A 30 16.50 12.45 -9.09
N ASN A 31 17.68 12.89 -9.56
CA ASN A 31 17.86 14.10 -10.35
C ASN A 31 18.03 13.77 -11.84
N LYS A 32 17.13 14.29 -12.69
CA LYS A 32 17.14 14.05 -14.13
C LYS A 32 18.29 14.82 -14.78
N GLY A 33 19.19 14.13 -15.49
CA GLY A 33 20.28 14.75 -16.27
C GLY A 33 21.63 14.04 -16.22
N MET A 34 21.84 13.09 -15.32
CA MET A 34 23.05 12.25 -15.33
C MET A 34 22.85 11.05 -16.25
N GLN A 35 23.72 10.92 -17.26
CA GLN A 35 23.89 9.70 -18.02
C GLN A 35 25.10 8.95 -17.49
N SER A 36 25.04 7.62 -17.56
CA SER A 36 26.10 6.75 -17.08
C SER A 36 26.19 5.46 -17.87
N ASP A 37 27.44 5.13 -18.19
CA ASP A 37 27.82 3.92 -18.91
C ASP A 37 27.95 2.70 -17.98
N THR A 38 27.69 2.86 -16.67
CA THR A 38 27.76 1.73 -15.72
C THR A 38 26.82 0.60 -16.15
N ILE A 39 27.35 -0.61 -16.25
CA ILE A 39 26.58 -1.82 -16.49
C ILE A 39 26.52 -2.62 -15.19
N TRP A 40 25.33 -2.97 -14.75
CA TRP A 40 25.15 -3.87 -13.61
C TRP A 40 24.91 -5.29 -14.10
N TYR A 41 25.46 -6.26 -13.36
CA TYR A 41 25.12 -7.67 -13.52
C TYR A 41 23.93 -7.93 -12.60
N ILE A 42 22.73 -7.96 -13.17
CA ILE A 42 21.49 -8.00 -12.40
C ILE A 42 20.87 -9.39 -12.47
N PRO A 43 20.76 -10.11 -11.34
CA PRO A 43 19.98 -11.33 -11.27
C PRO A 43 18.49 -10.99 -11.34
N VAL A 44 17.80 -11.51 -12.36
CA VAL A 44 16.36 -11.33 -12.58
C VAL A 44 15.65 -12.64 -12.26
N SER A 45 14.95 -12.66 -11.13
CA SER A 45 13.97 -13.68 -10.80
C SER A 45 12.62 -13.33 -11.43
N TYR A 46 11.85 -14.33 -11.87
CA TYR A 46 10.56 -14.11 -12.52
C TYR A 46 9.57 -15.24 -12.27
N VAL A 47 8.31 -15.01 -12.64
CA VAL A 47 7.22 -15.97 -12.57
C VAL A 47 6.19 -15.68 -13.67
N TYR A 48 5.69 -16.75 -14.31
CA TYR A 48 4.61 -16.69 -15.29
C TYR A 48 3.26 -17.00 -14.62
N GLU A 49 2.21 -16.30 -15.05
CA GLU A 49 0.84 -16.51 -14.56
C GLU A 49 0.37 -17.96 -14.65
N LEU A 50 0.61 -18.55 -15.81
CA LEU A 50 0.03 -19.80 -16.25
C LEU A 50 1.01 -20.97 -16.13
N SER A 51 2.20 -20.76 -15.56
CA SER A 51 3.18 -21.84 -15.34
C SER A 51 2.67 -22.83 -14.29
N PRO A 52 2.79 -24.16 -14.51
CA PRO A 52 2.43 -25.15 -13.50
C PRO A 52 3.32 -25.05 -12.25
N ASP A 53 4.57 -24.59 -12.41
CA ASP A 53 5.55 -24.45 -11.33
C ASP A 53 5.56 -23.03 -10.73
N ARG A 54 4.42 -22.33 -10.77
CA ARG A 54 4.29 -20.95 -10.31
C ARG A 54 4.64 -20.82 -8.81
N ASN A 55 5.84 -20.31 -8.54
CA ASN A 55 6.37 -20.16 -7.19
C ASN A 55 6.97 -18.76 -6.97
N PHE A 56 6.39 -18.02 -6.03
CA PHE A 56 6.85 -16.68 -5.62
C PHE A 56 7.92 -16.72 -4.52
N SER A 57 8.08 -17.85 -3.83
CA SER A 57 8.97 -18.02 -2.67
C SER A 57 10.42 -18.26 -3.08
N ASP A 58 10.65 -18.99 -4.17
CA ASP A 58 11.98 -19.19 -4.72
C ASP A 58 12.44 -17.90 -5.44
N THR A 59 13.45 -17.22 -4.93
CA THR A 59 13.97 -15.96 -5.50
C THR A 59 15.20 -16.16 -6.38
N THR A 60 15.55 -17.40 -6.72
CA THR A 60 16.69 -17.74 -7.58
C THR A 60 16.59 -17.04 -8.93
N ALA A 61 17.72 -16.55 -9.43
CA ALA A 61 17.82 -15.84 -10.70
C ALA A 61 17.58 -16.80 -11.87
N GLY A 62 16.55 -16.55 -12.67
CA GLY A 62 16.31 -17.29 -13.91
C GLY A 62 16.99 -16.65 -15.11
N ILE A 63 17.21 -15.34 -15.09
CA ILE A 63 17.93 -14.57 -16.13
C ILE A 63 19.00 -13.71 -15.46
N TRP A 64 20.18 -13.63 -16.06
CA TRP A 64 21.21 -12.67 -15.68
C TRP A 64 21.29 -11.57 -16.73
N LEU A 65 20.84 -10.36 -16.39
CA LEU A 65 21.03 -9.19 -17.24
C LEU A 65 22.47 -8.73 -17.12
N THR A 66 23.25 -8.95 -18.18
CA THR A 66 24.71 -8.69 -18.23
C THR A 66 25.08 -7.59 -19.22
N LYS A 67 24.09 -7.01 -19.89
CA LYS A 67 24.22 -5.96 -20.91
C LYS A 67 23.16 -4.91 -20.67
N LYS A 68 23.38 -3.70 -21.21
CA LYS A 68 22.39 -2.61 -21.21
C LYS A 68 21.04 -3.03 -21.77
N ASP A 69 21.06 -3.82 -22.83
CA ASP A 69 19.88 -4.39 -23.48
C ASP A 69 20.15 -5.86 -23.83
N MET A 70 19.19 -6.72 -23.54
CA MET A 70 19.25 -8.15 -23.82
C MET A 70 17.86 -8.64 -24.23
N THR A 71 17.78 -9.49 -25.24
CA THR A 71 16.54 -10.17 -25.61
C THR A 71 16.72 -11.67 -25.43
N VAL A 72 15.77 -12.31 -24.76
CA VAL A 72 15.72 -13.76 -24.54
C VAL A 72 14.44 -14.32 -25.15
N ALA A 73 14.45 -15.62 -25.45
CA ALA A 73 13.25 -16.32 -25.87
C ALA A 73 12.25 -16.37 -24.70
N ASP A 74 10.96 -16.21 -25.01
CA ASP A 74 9.89 -16.44 -24.06
C ASP A 74 9.59 -17.95 -23.99
N GLU A 75 10.05 -18.58 -22.92
CA GLU A 75 9.90 -20.02 -22.71
C GLU A 75 8.44 -20.43 -22.49
N TYR A 76 7.60 -19.49 -22.02
CA TYR A 76 6.22 -19.79 -21.66
C TYR A 76 5.23 -19.02 -22.54
N LYS A 77 5.12 -19.47 -23.80
CA LYS A 77 4.34 -18.88 -24.91
C LYS A 77 2.85 -18.62 -24.67
N ALA A 78 2.33 -18.95 -23.49
CA ALA A 78 0.95 -18.67 -23.12
C ALA A 78 0.74 -17.17 -22.85
N ASN A 79 -0.40 -16.66 -23.29
CA ASN A 79 -0.82 -15.27 -23.10
C ASN A 79 -1.31 -15.02 -21.65
N GLY A 80 -0.40 -15.09 -20.70
CA GLY A 80 -0.60 -14.65 -19.31
C GLY A 80 0.39 -13.55 -18.91
N TRP A 81 0.27 -12.99 -17.71
CA TRP A 81 1.25 -12.02 -17.24
C TRP A 81 2.61 -12.67 -16.92
N PHE A 82 3.67 -11.84 -16.96
CA PHE A 82 5.04 -12.16 -16.57
C PHE A 82 5.49 -11.15 -15.51
N LEU A 83 5.79 -11.62 -14.31
CA LEU A 83 6.18 -10.77 -13.20
C LEU A 83 7.63 -11.04 -12.83
N ILE A 84 8.44 -9.98 -12.73
CA ILE A 84 9.84 -10.05 -12.31
C ILE A 84 10.02 -9.60 -10.86
N ASN A 85 11.22 -9.82 -10.32
CA ASN A 85 11.65 -9.34 -9.01
C ASN A 85 10.72 -9.86 -7.91
N LYS A 86 10.63 -11.19 -7.82
CA LYS A 86 9.82 -11.88 -6.80
C LYS A 86 10.16 -11.33 -5.40
N GLN A 87 9.13 -10.98 -4.63
CA GLN A 87 9.22 -10.39 -3.29
C GLN A 87 9.93 -9.02 -3.22
N GLN A 88 10.00 -8.27 -4.31
CA GLN A 88 10.61 -6.94 -4.36
C GLN A 88 12.05 -6.89 -3.82
N ALA A 89 12.89 -7.87 -4.18
CA ALA A 89 14.32 -7.86 -3.84
C ALA A 89 15.10 -6.63 -4.39
N ALA A 90 14.54 -5.90 -5.36
CA ALA A 90 15.11 -4.68 -5.96
C ALA A 90 14.14 -3.48 -5.99
N ARG A 91 14.70 -2.26 -6.12
CA ARG A 91 14.00 -0.96 -6.03
C ARG A 91 13.29 -0.53 -7.33
N ARG A 92 12.25 0.30 -7.20
CA ARG A 92 11.37 0.79 -8.28
C ARG A 92 11.91 2.04 -8.99
N GLY A 93 11.58 2.19 -10.28
CA GLY A 93 11.78 3.43 -11.06
C GLY A 93 10.48 3.99 -11.66
N GLU A 94 10.60 5.02 -12.50
CA GLU A 94 9.48 5.83 -13.00
C GLU A 94 8.67 5.15 -14.13
N ILE A 95 7.33 5.24 -14.04
CA ILE A 95 6.37 4.90 -15.10
C ILE A 95 5.31 6.00 -15.20
N SER A 96 4.64 6.13 -16.35
CA SER A 96 3.52 7.07 -16.53
C SER A 96 2.41 6.83 -15.51
N TYR A 97 1.91 7.88 -14.85
CA TYR A 97 0.88 7.83 -13.80
C TYR A 97 -0.42 7.13 -14.21
N HIS A 98 -0.76 7.08 -15.51
CA HIS A 98 -1.92 6.33 -15.99
C HIS A 98 -1.85 4.84 -15.59
N VAL A 99 -0.66 4.24 -15.62
CA VAL A 99 -0.47 2.83 -15.26
C VAL A 99 -0.71 2.57 -13.76
N PRO A 100 0.01 3.21 -12.81
CA PRO A 100 -0.21 2.98 -11.40
C PRO A 100 -1.62 3.40 -10.95
N LEU A 101 -2.20 4.50 -11.47
CA LEU A 101 -3.58 4.90 -11.13
C LEU A 101 -4.64 3.93 -11.64
N ASN A 102 -4.39 3.23 -12.75
CA ASN A 102 -5.29 2.18 -13.21
C ASN A 102 -5.10 0.88 -12.40
N LEU A 103 -3.87 0.55 -12.00
CA LEU A 103 -3.57 -0.61 -11.16
C LEU A 103 -4.13 -0.47 -9.74
N SER A 104 -4.06 0.73 -9.14
CA SER A 104 -4.58 0.98 -7.80
C SER A 104 -6.09 0.79 -7.68
N LYS A 105 -6.84 0.72 -8.79
CA LYS A 105 -8.26 0.30 -8.75
C LYS A 105 -8.46 -1.05 -8.09
N TYR A 106 -7.47 -1.94 -8.14
CA TYR A 106 -7.49 -3.22 -7.44
C TYR A 106 -7.54 -3.08 -5.90
N ILE A 107 -7.04 -1.98 -5.33
CA ILE A 107 -7.03 -1.75 -3.87
C ILE A 107 -8.44 -1.83 -3.25
N SER A 108 -9.48 -1.50 -4.02
CA SER A 108 -10.88 -1.67 -3.61
C SER A 108 -11.28 -3.11 -3.21
N LYS A 109 -10.45 -4.10 -3.52
CA LYS A 109 -10.66 -5.52 -3.22
C LYS A 109 -9.55 -6.11 -2.33
N GLU A 110 -8.61 -5.29 -1.88
CA GLU A 110 -7.46 -5.73 -1.10
C GLU A 110 -7.73 -5.57 0.39
N MET A 111 -7.33 -6.56 1.18
CA MET A 111 -7.46 -6.55 2.64
C MET A 111 -6.13 -6.85 3.34
N ALA A 112 -5.11 -7.28 2.58
CA ALA A 112 -3.79 -7.52 3.13
C ALA A 112 -3.08 -6.19 3.45
N TYR A 113 -2.39 -6.16 4.58
CA TYR A 113 -1.68 -4.98 5.07
C TYR A 113 -0.63 -4.46 4.07
N VAL A 114 0.22 -5.34 3.54
CA VAL A 114 1.40 -4.94 2.75
C VAL A 114 1.04 -4.13 1.47
N PRO A 115 0.09 -4.57 0.61
CA PRO A 115 -0.25 -3.78 -0.56
C PRO A 115 -1.02 -2.49 -0.24
N ILE A 116 -1.82 -2.47 0.83
CA ILE A 116 -2.53 -1.27 1.29
C ILE A 116 -1.54 -0.23 1.80
N ASP A 117 -0.61 -0.63 2.67
CA ASP A 117 0.44 0.26 3.22
C ASP A 117 1.29 0.87 2.10
N ALA A 118 1.74 0.05 1.14
CA ALA A 118 2.48 0.53 -0.02
C ALA A 118 1.67 1.54 -0.88
N PHE A 119 0.36 1.35 -0.97
CA PHE A 119 -0.52 2.29 -1.68
C PHE A 119 -0.70 3.60 -0.90
N VAL A 120 -0.96 3.53 0.40
CA VAL A 120 -1.13 4.72 1.28
C VAL A 120 0.13 5.58 1.28
N GLN A 121 1.32 4.98 1.36
CA GLN A 121 2.59 5.74 1.26
C GLN A 121 2.72 6.50 -0.08
N CYS A 122 2.16 5.97 -1.17
CA CYS A 122 2.15 6.68 -2.46
C CYS A 122 1.13 7.83 -2.49
N LEU A 123 0.09 7.77 -1.65
CA LEU A 123 -0.92 8.83 -1.57
C LEU A 123 -0.38 10.06 -0.87
N ASP A 124 0.50 9.94 0.14
CA ASP A 124 1.06 11.10 0.85
C ASP A 124 1.75 12.09 -0.10
N ASP A 125 2.60 11.58 -0.99
CA ASP A 125 3.29 12.38 -2.00
C ASP A 125 2.30 13.01 -2.99
N LEU A 126 1.25 12.28 -3.38
CA LEU A 126 0.28 12.73 -4.35
C LEU A 126 -0.73 13.72 -3.76
N ASP A 127 -1.15 13.53 -2.51
CA ASP A 127 -2.03 14.40 -1.75
C ASP A 127 -1.39 15.78 -1.56
N LEU A 128 -0.09 15.82 -1.24
CA LEU A 128 0.66 17.07 -1.16
C LEU A 128 0.58 17.88 -2.47
N VAL A 129 0.74 17.21 -3.61
CA VAL A 129 0.66 17.88 -4.93
C VAL A 129 -0.78 18.25 -5.28
N MET A 130 -1.72 17.34 -5.04
CA MET A 130 -3.12 17.47 -5.45
C MET A 130 -3.91 18.46 -4.58
N SER A 131 -3.53 18.66 -3.32
CA SER A 131 -4.19 19.60 -2.39
C SER A 131 -4.22 21.04 -2.91
N SER A 132 -3.23 21.42 -3.72
CA SER A 132 -3.16 22.74 -4.37
C SER A 132 -3.89 22.81 -5.72
N SER A 133 -4.42 21.68 -6.20
CA SER A 133 -5.05 21.54 -7.51
C SER A 133 -6.55 21.77 -7.45
N LYS A 134 -7.12 22.30 -8.54
CA LYS A 134 -8.58 22.37 -8.74
C LYS A 134 -9.25 21.00 -8.86
N LEU A 135 -8.46 19.93 -8.99
CA LEU A 135 -8.93 18.55 -9.10
C LEU A 135 -8.91 17.80 -7.76
N TYR A 136 -8.68 18.49 -6.64
CA TYR A 136 -8.53 17.84 -5.34
C TYR A 136 -9.77 17.03 -4.95
N ASP A 137 -10.97 17.59 -5.15
CA ASP A 137 -12.22 16.87 -4.86
C ASP A 137 -12.37 15.59 -5.69
N VAL A 138 -11.92 15.59 -6.95
CA VAL A 138 -11.94 14.40 -7.81
C VAL A 138 -10.95 13.35 -7.29
N TYR A 139 -9.78 13.79 -6.84
CA TYR A 139 -8.78 12.93 -6.22
C TYR A 139 -9.28 12.33 -4.89
N GLN A 140 -9.89 13.13 -4.02
CA GLN A 140 -10.45 12.66 -2.76
C GLN A 140 -11.53 11.60 -2.98
N ASN A 141 -12.48 11.87 -3.87
CA ASN A 141 -13.53 10.90 -4.21
C ASN A 141 -12.96 9.60 -4.79
N TYR A 142 -11.89 9.69 -5.58
CA TYR A 142 -11.18 8.53 -6.08
C TYR A 142 -10.54 7.72 -4.94
N VAL A 143 -9.79 8.35 -4.03
CA VAL A 143 -9.15 7.68 -2.88
C VAL A 143 -10.19 7.05 -1.95
N ILE A 144 -11.25 7.79 -1.61
CA ILE A 144 -12.36 7.30 -0.79
C ILE A 144 -12.98 6.05 -1.43
N GLY A 145 -13.22 6.08 -2.74
CA GLY A 145 -13.78 4.94 -3.46
C GLY A 145 -12.88 3.70 -3.48
N LEU A 146 -11.55 3.87 -3.34
CA LEU A 146 -10.61 2.74 -3.26
C LEU A 146 -10.50 2.15 -1.85
N LEU A 147 -10.61 2.98 -0.82
CA LEU A 147 -10.36 2.55 0.56
C LEU A 147 -11.64 2.24 1.36
N SER A 148 -12.83 2.53 0.82
CA SER A 148 -14.11 2.34 1.50
C SER A 148 -14.29 0.91 2.05
N SER A 149 -13.97 -0.12 1.27
CA SER A 149 -14.10 -1.51 1.72
C SER A 149 -13.23 -1.82 2.96
N VAL A 150 -11.99 -1.35 2.98
CA VAL A 150 -11.07 -1.56 4.09
C VAL A 150 -11.53 -0.73 5.29
N TYR A 151 -11.92 0.53 5.04
CA TYR A 151 -12.43 1.44 6.05
C TYR A 151 -13.64 0.85 6.78
N ASP A 152 -14.64 0.37 6.05
CA ASP A 152 -15.85 -0.25 6.60
C ASP A 152 -15.52 -1.52 7.40
N SER A 153 -14.57 -2.32 6.92
CA SER A 153 -14.13 -3.53 7.61
C SER A 153 -13.42 -3.22 8.92
N VAL A 154 -12.51 -2.24 8.93
CA VAL A 154 -11.82 -1.79 10.14
C VAL A 154 -12.80 -1.15 11.12
N GLY A 155 -13.78 -0.38 10.64
CA GLY A 155 -14.84 0.18 11.47
C GLY A 155 -15.66 -0.89 12.19
N LYS A 156 -16.00 -2.00 11.51
CA LYS A 156 -16.69 -3.14 12.11
C LYS A 156 -15.85 -3.85 13.18
N ASP A 157 -14.59 -4.19 12.88
CA ASP A 157 -13.67 -4.82 13.86
C ASP A 157 -13.44 -3.90 15.07
N ALA A 158 -13.33 -2.59 14.84
CA ALA A 158 -13.19 -1.61 15.91
C ALA A 158 -14.43 -1.56 16.81
N LEU A 159 -15.63 -1.61 16.24
CA LEU A 159 -16.88 -1.64 17.00
C LEU A 159 -17.02 -2.95 17.79
N GLU A 160 -16.69 -4.09 17.20
CA GLU A 160 -16.68 -5.39 17.90
C GLU A 160 -15.74 -5.39 19.11
N ARG A 161 -14.54 -4.82 18.97
CA ARG A 161 -13.58 -4.66 20.09
C ARG A 161 -14.09 -3.71 21.18
N LEU A 162 -14.84 -2.67 20.81
CA LEU A 162 -15.49 -1.78 21.78
C LEU A 162 -16.56 -2.54 22.57
N HIS A 163 -17.36 -3.37 21.92
CA HIS A 163 -18.36 -4.22 22.57
C HIS A 163 -17.71 -5.26 23.49
N GLU A 164 -16.62 -5.90 23.06
CA GLU A 164 -15.85 -6.81 23.91
C GLU A 164 -15.29 -6.08 25.15
N TRP A 165 -14.81 -4.85 24.98
CA TRP A 165 -14.36 -4.03 26.11
C TRP A 165 -15.49 -3.73 27.09
N ARG A 166 -16.69 -3.43 26.58
CA ARG A 166 -17.89 -3.19 27.38
C ARG A 166 -18.32 -4.41 28.20
N GLU A 167 -18.20 -5.61 27.63
CA GLU A 167 -18.60 -6.86 28.29
C GLU A 167 -17.56 -7.36 29.29
N THR A 168 -16.27 -7.26 28.95
CA THR A 168 -15.19 -7.89 29.71
C THR A 168 -14.48 -6.93 30.67
N GLY A 169 -14.59 -5.62 30.43
CA GLY A 169 -13.79 -4.59 31.11
C GLY A 169 -12.33 -4.52 30.66
N VAL A 170 -11.90 -5.38 29.73
CA VAL A 170 -10.53 -5.41 29.18
C VAL A 170 -10.57 -4.87 27.76
N LEU A 171 -9.73 -3.88 27.44
CA LEU A 171 -9.65 -3.30 26.10
C LEU A 171 -8.72 -4.14 25.21
N PRO A 172 -9.22 -4.91 24.21
CA PRO A 172 -8.41 -5.83 23.41
C PRO A 172 -7.74 -5.11 22.23
N ILE A 173 -7.06 -3.99 22.52
CA ILE A 173 -6.43 -3.12 21.53
C ILE A 173 -5.02 -2.77 22.00
N LEU A 174 -4.03 -2.92 21.12
CA LEU A 174 -2.66 -2.49 21.35
C LEU A 174 -2.62 -0.98 21.63
N ASP A 175 -1.78 -0.56 22.59
CA ASP A 175 -1.70 0.85 23.02
C ASP A 175 -1.50 1.83 21.86
N GLU A 176 -0.69 1.45 20.87
CA GLU A 176 -0.39 2.24 19.67
C GLU A 176 -1.59 2.41 18.71
N LEU A 177 -2.58 1.52 18.79
CA LEU A 177 -3.78 1.55 17.95
C LEU A 177 -5.01 2.11 18.68
N LYS A 178 -4.92 2.37 20.00
CA LYS A 178 -6.06 2.77 20.82
C LYS A 178 -6.79 3.98 20.27
N TYR A 179 -6.07 5.05 19.92
CA TYR A 179 -6.70 6.24 19.36
C TYR A 179 -7.46 5.93 18.07
N THR A 180 -6.80 5.30 17.11
CA THR A 180 -7.39 5.00 15.79
C THR A 180 -8.59 4.08 15.93
N MET A 181 -8.46 2.98 16.65
CA MET A 181 -9.54 2.00 16.78
C MET A 181 -10.72 2.54 17.58
N LEU A 182 -10.49 3.27 18.68
CA LEU A 182 -11.60 3.86 19.45
C LEU A 182 -12.27 5.02 18.70
N CYS A 183 -11.50 5.82 17.97
CA CYS A 183 -12.07 6.86 17.10
C CYS A 183 -12.96 6.23 16.01
N GLN A 184 -12.48 5.15 15.38
CA GLN A 184 -13.22 4.43 14.35
C GLN A 184 -14.44 3.69 14.89
N SER A 185 -14.37 3.12 16.10
CA SER A 185 -15.55 2.52 16.72
C SER A 185 -16.60 3.58 17.03
N LEU A 186 -16.23 4.70 17.66
CA LEU A 186 -17.16 5.77 18.03
C LEU A 186 -17.79 6.51 16.84
N ARG A 187 -17.15 6.51 15.65
CA ARG A 187 -17.79 6.95 14.41
C ARG A 187 -19.02 6.14 14.04
N ASN A 188 -18.98 4.83 14.31
CA ASN A 188 -20.01 3.87 13.94
C ASN A 188 -20.91 3.44 15.12
N ALA A 189 -20.60 3.94 16.32
CA ALA A 189 -21.24 3.52 17.57
C ALA A 189 -22.56 4.25 17.83
N ASP A 190 -23.41 3.65 18.65
CA ASP A 190 -24.61 4.30 19.16
C ASP A 190 -24.32 5.15 20.42
N ILE A 191 -25.39 5.74 20.99
CA ILE A 191 -25.27 6.58 22.18
C ILE A 191 -24.85 5.80 23.42
N ASP A 192 -25.23 4.52 23.54
CA ASP A 192 -24.91 3.71 24.73
C ASP A 192 -23.41 3.38 24.75
N ASP A 193 -22.85 3.07 23.58
CA ASP A 193 -21.43 2.84 23.38
C ASP A 193 -20.61 4.11 23.63
N TRP A 194 -21.08 5.27 23.16
CA TRP A 194 -20.42 6.54 23.44
C TRP A 194 -20.45 6.89 24.93
N GLU A 195 -21.60 6.73 25.59
CA GLU A 195 -21.75 6.95 27.02
C GLU A 195 -20.86 6.04 27.86
N PHE A 196 -20.69 4.78 27.44
CA PHE A 196 -19.79 3.85 28.10
C PHE A 196 -18.35 4.39 28.09
N VAL A 197 -17.84 4.83 26.93
CA VAL A 197 -16.50 5.43 26.85
C VAL A 197 -16.43 6.71 27.67
N TYR A 198 -17.43 7.58 27.57
CA TYR A 198 -17.51 8.83 28.35
C TYR A 198 -17.41 8.59 29.86
N LYS A 199 -18.16 7.61 30.39
CA LYS A 199 -18.13 7.22 31.82
C LYS A 199 -16.74 6.75 32.25
N ILE A 200 -15.99 6.10 31.37
CA ILE A 200 -14.60 5.71 31.63
C ILE A 200 -13.71 6.96 31.68
N VAL A 201 -13.85 7.88 30.72
CA VAL A 201 -13.06 9.12 30.65
C VAL A 201 -13.21 9.99 31.91
N ILE A 202 -14.44 10.14 32.40
CA ILE A 202 -14.72 11.03 33.55
C ILE A 202 -14.36 10.42 34.91
N ASN A 203 -14.28 9.09 35.00
CA ASN A 203 -13.98 8.37 36.26
C ASN A 203 -12.49 7.99 36.39
N ASP A 204 -11.70 8.15 35.32
CA ASP A 204 -10.26 7.92 35.35
C ASP A 204 -9.51 9.16 35.88
N SER A 205 -8.62 8.96 36.86
CA SER A 205 -7.86 10.01 37.55
C SER A 205 -6.42 10.19 37.02
N GLU A 206 -5.99 9.41 36.03
CA GLU A 206 -4.61 9.43 35.52
C GLU A 206 -4.43 10.04 34.11
N THR A 207 -3.21 10.50 33.84
CA THR A 207 -2.65 11.17 32.63
C THR A 207 -2.81 10.45 31.28
N THR A 208 -3.74 9.51 31.16
CA THR A 208 -4.20 8.90 29.89
C THR A 208 -5.33 9.74 29.25
N TYR A 209 -5.53 10.97 29.76
CA TYR A 209 -6.58 11.92 29.39
C TYR A 209 -6.61 12.32 27.91
N SER A 210 -5.47 12.47 27.24
CA SER A 210 -5.47 13.09 25.89
C SER A 210 -6.14 12.22 24.84
N ILE A 211 -5.94 10.90 24.88
CA ILE A 211 -6.45 9.97 23.87
C ILE A 211 -7.96 9.84 24.00
N TYR A 212 -8.47 9.58 25.21
CA TYR A 212 -9.89 9.31 25.42
C TYR A 212 -10.79 10.53 25.17
N TYR A 213 -10.36 11.74 25.56
CA TYR A 213 -11.09 12.96 25.17
C TYR A 213 -11.07 13.19 23.65
N SER A 214 -9.95 12.86 22.99
CA SER A 214 -9.81 13.04 21.54
C SER A 214 -10.61 12.02 20.72
N VAL A 215 -11.00 10.87 21.28
CA VAL A 215 -11.84 9.89 20.58
C VAL A 215 -13.32 10.15 20.75
N LEU A 216 -13.77 10.78 21.85
CA LEU A 216 -15.17 11.18 22.03
C LEU A 216 -15.64 12.16 20.94
N SER A 217 -14.72 13.00 20.43
CA SER A 217 -15.00 13.92 19.31
C SER A 217 -15.06 13.25 17.95
N CYS A 218 -14.76 11.96 17.84
CA CYS A 218 -14.86 11.22 16.59
C CYS A 218 -16.28 10.80 16.22
N SER A 219 -17.24 10.90 17.15
CA SER A 219 -18.64 10.58 16.85
C SER A 219 -19.16 11.44 15.70
N GLU A 220 -19.89 10.84 14.77
CA GLU A 220 -20.58 11.55 13.69
C GLU A 220 -22.05 11.82 14.03
N ASN A 221 -22.51 11.37 15.20
CA ASN A 221 -23.88 11.56 15.65
C ASN A 221 -24.08 12.98 16.19
N GLU A 222 -24.78 13.83 15.44
CA GLU A 222 -25.07 15.21 15.83
C GLU A 222 -25.80 15.34 17.18
N SER A 223 -26.55 14.31 17.61
CA SER A 223 -27.23 14.32 18.91
C SER A 223 -26.27 14.08 20.09
N ILE A 224 -25.10 13.51 19.82
CA ILE A 224 -24.04 13.29 20.80
C ILE A 224 -23.13 14.52 20.93
N LEU A 225 -22.97 15.29 19.85
CA LEU A 225 -22.07 16.43 19.77
C LEU A 225 -22.68 17.78 20.16
N ASN A 226 -24.02 17.88 20.26
CA ASN A 226 -24.77 19.10 20.59
C ASN A 226 -25.39 19.03 21.98
#